data_AF-A7IFQ8-F1
#
_entry.id   AF-A7IFQ8-F1
#
_cell.length_a   1.000
_cell.length_b   1.000
_cell.length_c   1.000
_cell.angle_alpha   90.00
_cell.angle_beta   90.00
_cell.angle_gamma   90.00
#
_symmetry.space_group_name_H-M   'P 1'
#
loop_
_entity.id
_entity.type
_entity.pdbx_description
1 polymer ?
#
loop_
_entity_poly.entity_id
_entity_poly.type
_entity_poly.pdbx_seq_one_letter_code
_entity_poly.pdbx_strand_id
1 'polypeptide(L)'
;MSDIQTVIGELQQADDDKLLEQLGAYSKAYASDAAKFSAPAAAIPLDMATMGPLDGLIEIGRRVLKRWQKVIYDLVCGGGEVDPDARKTILDSLKINSPEALAAAVAGVLISTFNVGPAIATIVGVLFGRLLLPAAGQVVCEYWKEQLA
;
A
#
# COMPACT_ATOMS: atom_id res chain seq x y z
N MET A 1 -4.61 -10.69 -17.67
CA MET A 1 -4.61 -10.02 -16.35
C MET A 1 -3.15 -9.93 -15.93
N SER A 2 -2.69 -8.77 -15.48
CA SER A 2 -1.29 -8.62 -15.05
C SER A 2 -1.06 -9.39 -13.73
N ASP A 3 0.16 -9.85 -13.48
CA ASP A 3 0.50 -10.58 -12.24
C ASP A 3 0.10 -9.79 -10.97
N ILE A 4 0.19 -8.45 -11.03
CA ILE A 4 -0.26 -7.54 -9.97
C ILE A 4 -1.76 -7.68 -9.69
N GLN A 5 -2.62 -7.75 -10.71
CA GLN A 5 -4.07 -7.85 -10.52
C GLN A 5 -4.46 -9.17 -9.85
N THR A 6 -3.81 -10.27 -10.22
CA THR A 6 -4.04 -11.58 -9.60
C THR A 6 -3.68 -11.54 -8.11
N VAL A 7 -2.49 -11.04 -7.77
CA VAL A 7 -2.02 -10.95 -6.38
C VAL A 7 -2.90 -10.02 -5.55
N ILE A 8 -3.37 -8.90 -6.13
CA ILE A 8 -4.30 -8.00 -5.45
C ILE A 8 -5.60 -8.74 -5.09
N GLY A 9 -6.15 -9.52 -6.02
CA GLY A 9 -7.36 -10.30 -5.77
C GLY A 9 -7.21 -11.31 -4.62
N GLU A 10 -6.03 -11.93 -4.49
CA GLU A 10 -5.71 -12.84 -3.39
C GLU A 10 -5.56 -12.09 -2.05
N LEU A 11 -4.77 -11.02 -2.04
CA LEU A 11 -4.52 -10.21 -0.84
C LEU A 11 -5.78 -9.53 -0.32
N GLN A 12 -6.74 -9.22 -1.20
CA GLN A 12 -8.02 -8.68 -0.81
C GLN A 12 -8.88 -9.61 0.04
N GLN A 13 -8.59 -10.91 0.08
CA GLN A 13 -9.28 -11.86 0.96
C GLN A 13 -8.62 -11.95 2.36
N ALA A 14 -7.41 -11.41 2.53
CA ALA A 14 -6.72 -11.40 3.81
C ALA A 14 -7.24 -10.28 4.73
N ASP A 15 -7.24 -10.55 6.04
CA ASP A 15 -7.50 -9.54 7.04
C ASP A 15 -6.37 -8.50 7.12
N ASP A 16 -6.68 -7.31 7.66
CA ASP A 16 -5.72 -6.20 7.72
C ASP A 16 -4.50 -6.52 8.59
N ASP A 17 -4.67 -7.27 9.69
CA ASP A 17 -3.55 -7.67 10.55
C ASP A 17 -2.61 -8.61 9.79
N LYS A 18 -3.14 -9.53 8.97
CA LYS A 18 -2.31 -10.39 8.11
C LYS A 18 -1.54 -9.60 7.06
N LEU A 19 -2.17 -8.58 6.46
CA LEU A 19 -1.50 -7.68 5.52
C LEU A 19 -0.41 -6.85 6.20
N LEU A 20 -0.66 -6.36 7.41
CA LEU A 20 0.32 -5.61 8.20
C LEU A 20 1.50 -6.49 8.64
N GLU A 21 1.23 -7.73 9.06
CA GLU A 21 2.25 -8.73 9.38
C GLU A 21 3.16 -8.97 8.17
N GLN A 22 2.57 -9.25 7.01
CA GLN A 22 3.32 -9.44 5.76
C GLN A 22 4.12 -8.19 5.40
N LEU A 23 3.51 -7.00 5.45
CA LEU A 23 4.19 -5.73 5.18
C LEU A 23 5.40 -5.51 6.09
N GLY A 24 5.27 -5.85 7.38
CA GLY A 24 6.35 -5.80 8.35
C GLY A 24 7.48 -6.76 8.01
N ALA A 25 7.13 -8.00 7.67
CA ALA A 25 8.08 -9.02 7.24
C ALA A 25 8.85 -8.59 5.98
N TYR A 26 8.15 -8.06 4.96
CA TYR A 26 8.77 -7.49 3.76
C TYR A 26 9.71 -6.37 4.09
N SER A 27 9.30 -5.44 4.93
CA SER A 27 10.12 -4.28 5.26
C SER A 27 11.40 -4.68 5.99
N LYS A 28 11.34 -5.72 6.84
CA LYS A 28 12.51 -6.26 7.53
C LYS A 28 13.44 -7.02 6.58
N ALA A 29 12.89 -7.88 5.72
CA ALA A 29 13.67 -8.72 4.81
C ALA A 29 14.25 -7.93 3.63
N TYR A 30 13.55 -6.88 3.17
CA TYR A 30 14.01 -6.01 2.08
C TYR A 30 15.35 -5.33 2.40
N ALA A 31 15.58 -4.97 3.66
CA ALA A 31 16.86 -4.43 4.11
C ALA A 31 18.03 -5.40 3.93
N SER A 32 17.77 -6.70 3.88
CA SER A 32 18.79 -7.74 3.71
C SER A 32 18.98 -8.18 2.26
N ASP A 33 17.92 -8.18 1.43
CA ASP A 33 18.00 -8.61 0.02
C ASP A 33 16.83 -8.08 -0.83
N ALA A 34 16.95 -6.83 -1.30
CA ALA A 34 15.92 -6.15 -2.08
C ALA A 34 15.55 -6.88 -3.41
N ALA A 35 16.49 -7.62 -4.01
CA ALA A 35 16.30 -8.25 -5.32
C ALA A 35 15.25 -9.37 -5.28
N LYS A 36 15.12 -10.05 -4.13
CA LYS A 36 14.10 -11.08 -3.88
C LYS A 36 12.67 -10.56 -3.93
N PHE A 37 12.47 -9.25 -3.85
CA PHE A 37 11.16 -8.61 -3.74
C PHE A 37 10.75 -7.83 -4.99
N SER A 38 11.41 -8.12 -6.11
CA SER A 38 11.11 -7.54 -7.42
C SER A 38 9.81 -8.07 -8.04
N ALA A 39 9.25 -9.17 -7.52
CA ALA A 39 7.97 -9.71 -7.95
C ALA A 39 6.82 -9.31 -6.99
N PRO A 40 5.63 -8.94 -7.50
CA PRO A 40 4.46 -8.62 -6.67
C PRO A 40 4.03 -9.75 -5.73
N ALA A 41 4.18 -11.00 -6.18
CA ALA A 41 3.81 -12.22 -5.45
C ALA A 41 4.95 -12.81 -4.60
N ALA A 42 6.08 -12.11 -4.45
CA ALA A 42 7.28 -12.68 -3.84
C ALA A 42 6.99 -13.12 -2.39
N ALA A 43 6.72 -14.38 -2.10
CA ALA A 43 6.36 -14.82 -0.76
C ALA A 43 7.54 -14.71 0.22
N ILE A 44 7.27 -14.27 1.45
CA ILE A 44 8.22 -14.40 2.56
C ILE A 44 7.83 -15.62 3.40
N PRO A 45 8.72 -16.62 3.54
CA PRO A 45 8.58 -17.58 4.62
C PRO A 45 8.77 -16.83 5.94
N LEU A 46 7.67 -16.69 6.69
CA LEU A 46 7.64 -16.07 8.01
C LEU A 46 8.27 -17.04 9.01
N ASP A 47 9.59 -16.97 9.17
CA ASP A 47 10.28 -17.65 10.25
C ASP A 47 10.36 -16.73 11.47
N MET A 48 9.59 -17.04 12.51
CA MET A 48 9.58 -16.24 13.75
C MET A 48 10.95 -16.16 14.43
N ALA A 49 11.84 -17.15 14.23
CA ALA A 49 13.18 -17.13 14.81
C ALA A 49 14.05 -16.00 14.22
N THR A 50 13.86 -15.67 12.94
CA THR A 50 14.59 -14.60 12.25
C THR A 50 13.80 -13.28 12.20
N MET A 51 12.47 -13.35 12.18
CA MET A 51 11.60 -12.19 12.01
C MET A 51 11.19 -11.52 13.32
N GLY A 52 11.28 -12.22 14.45
CA GLY A 52 10.82 -11.74 15.75
C GLY A 52 9.33 -12.06 15.98
N PRO A 53 8.75 -11.56 17.09
CA PRO A 53 7.34 -11.82 17.42
C PRO A 53 6.41 -11.20 16.38
N LEU A 54 5.29 -11.88 16.11
CA LEU A 54 4.27 -11.46 15.13
C LEU A 54 3.76 -10.04 15.40
N ASP A 55 3.51 -9.69 16.67
CA ASP A 55 3.08 -8.35 17.06
C ASP A 55 4.10 -7.27 16.64
N GLY A 56 5.39 -7.59 16.73
CA GLY A 56 6.47 -6.72 16.27
C GLY A 56 6.44 -6.49 14.76
N LEU A 57 6.06 -7.49 13.97
CA LEU A 57 5.89 -7.35 12.52
C LEU A 57 4.69 -6.47 12.17
N ILE A 58 3.56 -6.66 12.86
CA ILE A 58 2.38 -5.81 12.68
C ILE A 58 2.72 -4.35 13.00
N GLU A 59 3.46 -4.08 14.08
CA GLU A 59 3.90 -2.72 14.39
C GLU A 59 4.78 -2.10 13.30
N ILE A 60 5.73 -2.88 12.75
CA ILE A 60 6.57 -2.42 11.63
C ILE A 60 5.68 -2.13 10.41
N GLY A 61 4.76 -3.03 10.08
CA GLY A 61 3.80 -2.85 9.00
C GLY A 61 2.98 -1.56 9.17
N ARG A 62 2.48 -1.29 10.37
CA ARG A 62 1.75 -0.04 10.69
C ARG A 62 2.61 1.20 10.50
N ARG A 63 3.89 1.17 10.89
CA ARG A 63 4.82 2.30 10.66
C ARG A 63 5.07 2.55 9.18
N VAL A 64 5.22 1.48 8.40
CA VAL A 64 5.40 1.57 6.94
C VAL A 64 4.15 2.13 6.29
N LEU A 65 2.97 1.62 6.65
CA LEU A 65 1.70 2.15 6.17
C LEU A 65 1.52 3.62 6.52
N LYS A 66 1.83 4.02 7.78
CA LYS A 66 1.78 5.42 8.23
C LYS A 66 2.69 6.34 7.41
N ARG A 67 3.88 5.87 7.02
CA ARG A 67 4.77 6.64 6.12
C ARG A 67 4.11 6.94 4.78
N TRP A 68 3.34 5.99 4.24
CA TRP A 68 2.64 6.15 2.96
C TRP A 68 1.34 6.95 3.08
N GLN A 69 0.75 7.08 4.28
CA GLN A 69 -0.49 7.84 4.46
C GLN A 69 -0.38 9.28 3.96
N LYS A 70 0.73 9.98 4.23
CA LYS A 70 0.92 11.35 3.74
C LYS A 70 0.99 11.41 2.22
N VAL A 71 1.74 10.50 1.59
CA VAL A 71 1.89 10.46 0.12
C VAL A 71 0.55 10.19 -0.55
N ILE A 72 -0.21 9.23 -0.04
CA ILE A 72 -1.52 8.88 -0.59
C ILE A 72 -2.54 10.01 -0.34
N TYR A 73 -2.51 10.63 0.83
CA TYR A 73 -3.33 11.82 1.12
C TYR A 73 -3.04 12.94 0.12
N ASP A 74 -1.76 13.23 -0.11
CA ASP A 74 -1.32 14.28 -1.02
C ASP A 74 -1.82 13.98 -2.46
N LEU A 75 -1.74 12.72 -2.92
CA LEU A 75 -2.28 12.26 -4.21
C LEU A 75 -3.80 12.41 -4.32
N VAL A 76 -4.56 12.02 -3.29
CA VAL A 76 -6.03 11.95 -3.34
C VAL A 76 -6.67 13.30 -3.05
N CYS A 77 -6.23 13.96 -1.98
CA CYS A 77 -6.82 15.19 -1.46
C CYS A 77 -6.14 16.46 -2.01
N GLY A 78 -5.06 16.33 -2.79
CA GLY A 78 -4.37 17.47 -3.41
C GLY A 78 -3.54 18.29 -2.42
N GLY A 79 -3.03 17.67 -1.35
CA GLY A 79 -2.00 18.27 -0.51
C GLY A 79 -0.65 18.26 -1.22
N GLY A 80 0.04 19.40 -1.29
CA GLY A 80 1.44 19.45 -1.76
C GLY A 80 1.68 19.32 -3.27
N GLU A 81 2.96 19.30 -3.65
CA GLU A 81 3.44 19.10 -5.03
C GLU A 81 3.60 17.60 -5.30
N VAL A 82 2.61 17.01 -5.96
CA VAL A 82 2.65 15.60 -6.38
C VAL A 82 2.58 15.50 -7.89
N ASP A 83 3.17 14.45 -8.43
CA ASP A 83 3.16 14.17 -9.86
C ASP A 83 1.70 14.17 -10.40
N PRO A 84 1.39 15.04 -11.39
CA PRO A 84 0.03 15.22 -11.87
C PRO A 84 -0.51 13.98 -12.58
N ASP A 85 0.35 13.16 -13.20
CA ASP A 85 -0.04 11.92 -13.86
C ASP A 85 -0.38 10.85 -12.80
N ALA A 86 0.45 10.72 -11.76
CA ALA A 86 0.16 9.84 -10.63
C ALA A 86 -1.17 10.19 -9.97
N ARG A 87 -1.41 11.48 -9.71
CA ARG A 87 -2.68 11.97 -9.16
C ARG A 87 -3.85 11.62 -10.07
N LYS A 88 -3.71 11.86 -11.38
CA LYS A 88 -4.73 11.53 -12.37
C LYS A 88 -5.05 10.04 -12.36
N THR A 89 -4.05 9.17 -12.33
CA THR A 89 -4.24 7.71 -12.28
C THR A 89 -5.06 7.27 -11.06
N ILE A 90 -4.76 7.80 -9.87
CA ILE A 90 -5.52 7.47 -8.65
C ILE A 90 -6.96 7.98 -8.75
N LEU A 91 -7.16 9.23 -9.16
CA LEU A 91 -8.49 9.84 -9.28
C LEU A 91 -9.36 9.15 -10.34
N ASP A 92 -8.77 8.75 -11.46
CA ASP A 92 -9.49 8.04 -12.52
C ASP A 92 -9.89 6.62 -12.05
N SER A 93 -9.07 5.94 -11.24
CA SER A 93 -9.45 4.67 -10.61
C SER A 93 -10.52 4.80 -9.53
N LEU A 94 -10.56 5.91 -8.78
CA LEU A 94 -11.65 6.19 -7.83
C LEU A 94 -13.02 6.24 -8.53
N LYS A 95 -13.10 6.76 -9.76
CA LYS A 95 -14.34 6.81 -10.54
C LYS A 95 -14.86 5.42 -10.92
N ILE A 96 -13.98 4.42 -10.98
CA ILE A 96 -14.33 3.02 -11.28
C ILE A 96 -15.05 2.38 -10.08
N ASN A 97 -14.95 2.97 -8.87
CA ASN A 97 -15.56 2.46 -7.63
C ASN A 97 -15.22 0.98 -7.34
N SER A 98 -14.02 0.54 -7.71
CA SER A 98 -13.52 -0.81 -7.47
C SER A 98 -12.30 -0.76 -6.55
N PRO A 99 -12.33 -1.45 -5.40
CA PRO A 99 -11.18 -1.52 -4.49
C PRO A 99 -9.96 -2.13 -5.17
N GLU A 100 -10.17 -3.08 -6.11
CA GLU A 100 -9.14 -3.76 -6.89
C GLU A 100 -8.44 -2.78 -7.82
N ALA A 101 -9.23 -2.01 -8.57
CA ALA A 101 -8.72 -1.02 -9.52
C ALA A 101 -7.95 0.09 -8.81
N LEU A 102 -8.43 0.49 -7.64
CA LEU A 102 -7.76 1.49 -6.81
C LEU A 102 -6.47 0.94 -6.20
N ALA A 103 -6.49 -0.29 -5.68
CA ALA A 103 -5.30 -0.95 -5.17
C ALA A 103 -4.22 -1.09 -6.25
N ALA A 104 -4.61 -1.46 -7.47
CA ALA A 104 -3.69 -1.60 -8.60
C ALA A 104 -3.09 -0.25 -9.02
N ALA A 105 -3.90 0.80 -9.01
CA ALA A 105 -3.44 2.16 -9.31
C ALA A 105 -2.46 2.68 -8.24
N VAL A 106 -2.78 2.49 -6.96
CA VAL A 106 -1.88 2.85 -5.86
C VAL A 106 -0.57 2.08 -5.96
N ALA A 107 -0.63 0.76 -6.13
CA ALA A 107 0.56 -0.08 -6.29
C ALA A 107 1.40 0.36 -7.50
N GLY A 108 0.76 0.62 -8.64
CA GLY A 108 1.42 1.11 -9.85
C GLY A 108 2.17 2.42 -9.62
N VAL A 109 1.51 3.42 -9.02
CA VAL A 109 2.11 4.72 -8.69
C VAL A 109 3.29 4.57 -7.72
N LEU A 110 3.14 3.74 -6.69
CA LEU A 110 4.23 3.48 -5.73
C LEU A 110 5.46 2.87 -6.42
N ILE A 111 5.26 1.95 -7.36
CA ILE A 111 6.35 1.34 -8.13
C ILE A 111 6.96 2.35 -9.10
N SER A 112 6.14 3.02 -9.92
CA SER A 112 6.63 3.86 -11.02
C SER A 112 7.20 5.19 -10.57
N THR A 113 6.57 5.83 -9.58
CA THR A 113 6.89 7.20 -9.16
C THR A 113 7.81 7.22 -7.95
N PHE A 114 7.62 6.29 -7.02
CA PHE A 114 8.36 6.25 -5.75
C PHE A 114 9.38 5.10 -5.67
N ASN A 115 9.53 4.31 -6.73
CA ASN A 115 10.45 3.17 -6.82
C ASN A 115 10.30 2.18 -5.64
N VAL A 116 9.07 1.97 -5.18
CA VAL A 116 8.76 1.03 -4.11
C VAL A 116 8.83 -0.39 -4.66
N GLY A 117 9.42 -1.29 -3.89
CA GLY A 117 9.46 -2.71 -4.21
C GLY A 117 8.04 -3.26 -4.50
N PRO A 118 7.82 -4.00 -5.60
CA PRO A 118 6.49 -4.44 -6.02
C PRO A 118 5.67 -5.17 -4.95
N ALA A 119 6.30 -6.01 -4.11
CA ALA A 119 5.61 -6.69 -3.01
C ALA A 119 5.05 -5.71 -1.97
N ILE A 120 5.86 -4.73 -1.53
CA ILE A 120 5.44 -3.69 -0.57
C ILE A 120 4.34 -2.82 -1.20
N ALA A 121 4.55 -2.38 -2.45
CA ALA A 121 3.61 -1.53 -3.17
C ALA A 121 2.23 -2.19 -3.32
N THR A 122 2.19 -3.50 -3.56
CA THR A 122 0.93 -4.25 -3.73
C THR A 122 0.15 -4.34 -2.42
N ILE A 123 0.80 -4.67 -1.31
CA ILE A 123 0.15 -4.74 0.01
C ILE A 123 -0.35 -3.36 0.45
N VAL A 124 0.48 -2.33 0.30
CA VAL A 124 0.10 -0.94 0.58
C VAL A 124 -1.06 -0.53 -0.32
N GLY A 125 -1.02 -0.90 -1.59
CA GLY A 125 -2.11 -0.70 -2.54
C GLY A 125 -3.42 -1.31 -2.08
N VAL A 126 -3.42 -2.57 -1.62
CA VAL A 126 -4.62 -3.26 -1.12
C VAL A 126 -5.17 -2.56 0.12
N LEU A 127 -4.31 -2.23 1.10
CA LEU A 127 -4.71 -1.55 2.33
C LEU A 127 -5.35 -0.18 2.03
N PHE A 128 -4.74 0.61 1.13
CA PHE A 128 -5.31 1.90 0.73
C PHE A 128 -6.51 1.76 -0.20
N GLY A 129 -6.57 0.74 -1.07
CA GLY A 129 -7.72 0.49 -1.93
C GLY A 129 -9.00 0.28 -1.12
N ARG A 130 -8.90 -0.39 0.04
CA ARG A 130 -9.98 -0.54 1.02
C ARG A 130 -10.32 0.78 1.72
N LEU A 131 -9.29 1.54 2.11
CA LEU A 131 -9.44 2.77 2.90
C LEU A 131 -9.95 3.97 2.08
N LEU A 132 -9.59 4.04 0.80
CA LEU A 132 -9.75 5.25 -0.02
C LEU A 132 -11.15 5.41 -0.63
N LEU A 133 -11.86 4.31 -0.90
CA LEU A 133 -13.23 4.38 -1.44
C LEU A 133 -14.19 5.18 -0.56
N PRO A 134 -14.24 5.00 0.78
CA PRO A 134 -15.02 5.87 1.65
C PRO A 134 -14.38 7.25 1.85
N ALA A 135 -13.06 7.39 1.59
CA ALA A 135 -12.30 8.59 1.91
C ALA A 135 -12.21 9.66 0.80
N ALA A 136 -12.71 9.39 -0.40
CA ALA A 136 -12.64 10.32 -1.53
C ALA A 136 -13.57 11.55 -1.42
N GLY A 137 -14.32 11.72 -0.32
CA GLY A 137 -15.15 12.90 -0.06
C GLY A 137 -14.37 14.04 0.58
N GLN A 138 -14.70 15.29 0.25
CA GLN A 138 -14.06 16.50 0.83
C GLN A 138 -14.02 16.48 2.36
N VAL A 139 -15.09 16.00 3.02
CA VAL A 139 -15.18 15.87 4.48
C VAL A 139 -14.13 14.91 5.03
N VAL A 140 -13.87 13.81 4.32
CA VAL A 140 -12.89 12.81 4.78
C VAL A 140 -11.47 13.28 4.52
N CYS A 141 -11.23 14.05 3.46
CA CYS A 141 -9.94 14.72 3.26
C CYS A 141 -9.63 15.70 4.40
N GLU A 142 -10.57 16.54 4.82
CA GLU A 142 -10.34 17.44 5.97
C GLU A 142 -10.08 16.66 7.26
N TYR A 143 -10.87 15.62 7.55
CA TYR A 143 -10.63 14.76 8.71
C TYR A 143 -9.26 14.06 8.65
N TRP A 144 -8.86 13.55 7.49
CA TRP A 144 -7.58 12.88 7.34
C TRP A 144 -6.41 13.85 7.51
N LYS A 145 -6.56 15.09 7.03
CA LYS A 145 -5.58 16.15 7.27
C LYS A 145 -5.36 16.41 8.76
N GLU A 146 -6.41 16.43 9.56
CA GLU A 146 -6.33 16.59 11.02
C GLU A 146 -5.59 15.42 11.70
N GLN A 147 -5.75 14.20 11.18
CA GLN A 147 -5.05 13.01 11.69
C GLN A 147 -3.58 12.90 11.27
N LEU A 148 -3.18 13.67 10.25
CA LEU A 148 -1.79 13.74 9.76
C LEU A 148 -0.96 14.84 10.45
N ALA A 149 -1.61 15.76 11.17
CA ALA A 149 -0.98 16.83 11.96
C ALA A 149 -0.44 16.30 13.30
#